data_AF-F7M8F9-F1
#
_entry.id   AF-F7M8F9-F1
#
_cell.length_a   1.000
_cell.length_b   1.000
_cell.length_c   1.000
_cell.angle_alpha   90.00
_cell.angle_beta   90.00
_cell.angle_gamma   90.00
#
_symmetry.space_group_name_H-M   'P 1'
#
loop_
_entity.id
_entity.type
_entity.pdbx_description
1 polymer ?
#
loop_
_entity_poly.entity_id
_entity_poly.type
_entity_poly.pdbx_seq_one_letter_code
_entity_poly.pdbx_strand_id
1 'polypeptide(L)'
;MATKIIPEDKDIPIEYTQKLILPERIRIESELLDMERKYGGRSFTYIGKCLHCSDNECTRNCGTPCRHPEKVRPSLEAFGFDIAKTLSELFNIELLWGKDGKLPEYLVLVSGFFHNEYELCNIAY
;
A
#
# COMPACT_ATOMS: atom_id res chain seq x y z
N MET A 1 3.83 -5.56 -5.90
CA MET A 1 2.43 -5.97 -6.13
C MET A 1 1.60 -4.74 -6.43
N ALA A 2 0.64 -4.85 -7.34
CA ALA A 2 -0.36 -3.82 -7.59
C ALA A 2 -1.76 -4.44 -7.58
N THR A 3 -2.69 -3.82 -6.87
CA THR A 3 -4.08 -4.29 -6.76
C THR A 3 -5.01 -3.18 -7.21
N LYS A 4 -5.79 -3.44 -8.27
CA LYS A 4 -6.83 -2.54 -8.77
C LYS A 4 -8.15 -2.86 -8.06
N ILE A 5 -8.79 -1.83 -7.53
CA ILE A 5 -10.09 -1.89 -6.85
C ILE A 5 -11.07 -1.11 -7.72
N ILE A 6 -12.02 -1.81 -8.32
CA ILE A 6 -13.05 -1.23 -9.18
C ILE A 6 -14.34 -1.19 -8.39
N PRO A 7 -14.84 -0.01 -7.99
CA PRO A 7 -16.13 0.07 -7.31
C PRO A 7 -17.27 -0.34 -8.25
N GLU A 8 -18.29 -1.02 -7.71
CA GLU A 8 -19.49 -1.39 -8.48
C GLU A 8 -20.31 -0.15 -8.87
N ASP A 9 -20.41 0.81 -7.96
CA ASP A 9 -21.13 2.06 -8.15
C ASP A 9 -20.24 3.14 -8.78
N LYS A 10 -20.86 4.02 -9.56
CA LYS A 10 -20.23 5.24 -10.09
C LYS A 10 -20.48 6.42 -9.15
N ASP A 11 -19.72 7.50 -9.38
CA ASP A 11 -19.90 8.80 -8.69
C ASP A 11 -19.77 8.74 -7.16
N ILE A 12 -19.05 7.74 -6.65
CA ILE A 12 -18.83 7.57 -5.21
C ILE A 12 -18.07 8.77 -4.64
N PRO A 13 -18.54 9.38 -3.54
CA PRO A 13 -17.83 10.46 -2.88
C PRO A 13 -16.43 10.03 -2.38
N ILE A 14 -15.45 10.92 -2.51
CA ILE A 14 -14.04 10.61 -2.20
C ILE A 14 -13.80 10.20 -0.74
N GLU A 15 -14.66 10.62 0.19
CA GLU A 15 -14.63 10.22 1.60
C GLU A 15 -14.76 8.71 1.83
N TYR A 16 -15.35 7.97 0.87
CA TYR A 16 -15.47 6.52 0.94
C TYR A 16 -14.17 5.77 0.58
N THR A 17 -13.12 6.48 0.12
CA THR A 17 -11.84 5.86 -0.28
C THR A 17 -11.33 4.87 0.76
N GLN A 18 -11.27 5.29 2.03
CA GLN A 18 -10.70 4.44 3.10
C GLN A 18 -11.50 3.16 3.30
N LYS A 19 -12.84 3.24 3.22
CA LYS A 19 -13.72 2.07 3.34
C LYS A 19 -13.45 1.06 2.22
N LEU A 20 -13.26 1.54 0.99
CA LEU A 20 -13.06 0.69 -0.19
C LEU A 20 -11.68 0.04 -0.21
N ILE A 21 -10.63 0.74 0.22
CA ILE A 21 -9.26 0.19 0.18
C ILE A 21 -8.94 -0.70 1.38
N LEU A 22 -9.64 -0.56 2.50
CA LEU A 22 -9.29 -1.22 3.76
C LEU A 22 -9.17 -2.75 3.66
N PRO A 23 -10.09 -3.48 3.01
CA PRO A 23 -9.96 -4.94 2.88
C PRO A 23 -8.67 -5.36 2.18
N GLU A 24 -8.37 -4.73 1.05
CA GLU A 24 -7.14 -5.01 0.30
C GLU A 24 -5.89 -4.58 1.05
N ARG A 25 -5.94 -3.47 1.78
CA ARG A 25 -4.83 -3.04 2.63
C ARG A 25 -4.50 -4.08 3.70
N ILE A 26 -5.50 -4.58 4.43
CA ILE A 26 -5.29 -5.58 5.49
C ILE A 26 -4.65 -6.84 4.90
N ARG A 27 -5.17 -7.30 3.74
CA ARG A 27 -4.65 -8.48 3.05
C ARG A 27 -3.18 -8.27 2.62
N ILE A 28 -2.90 -7.19 1.89
CA ILE A 28 -1.56 -6.86 1.36
C ILE A 28 -0.54 -6.65 2.48
N GLU A 29 -0.92 -5.91 3.54
CA GLU A 29 -0.05 -5.66 4.69
C GLU A 29 0.29 -6.97 5.41
N SER A 30 -0.70 -7.86 5.63
CA SER A 30 -0.46 -9.16 6.25
C SER A 30 0.46 -10.04 5.40
N GLU A 31 0.14 -10.21 4.12
CA GLU A 31 0.90 -11.05 3.18
C GLU A 31 2.37 -10.62 3.10
N LEU A 32 2.62 -9.32 2.93
CA LEU A 32 3.99 -8.83 2.81
C LEU A 32 4.75 -8.89 4.14
N LEU A 33 4.09 -8.73 5.29
CA LEU A 33 4.73 -8.94 6.59
C LEU A 33 5.05 -10.43 6.84
N ASP A 34 4.19 -11.34 6.38
CA ASP A 34 4.47 -12.79 6.42
C ASP A 34 5.66 -13.15 5.53
N MET A 35 5.72 -12.57 4.32
CA MET A 35 6.88 -12.74 3.44
C MET A 35 8.17 -12.21 4.08
N GLU A 36 8.13 -11.03 4.69
CA GLU A 36 9.29 -10.46 5.38
C GLU A 36 9.76 -11.34 6.54
N ARG A 37 8.84 -11.91 7.32
CA ARG A 37 9.17 -12.87 8.40
C ARG A 37 9.79 -14.16 7.85
N LYS A 38 9.27 -14.67 6.74
CA LYS A 38 9.66 -15.97 6.18
C LYS A 38 10.97 -15.92 5.41
N TYR A 39 11.17 -14.87 4.62
CA TYR A 39 12.25 -14.79 3.63
C TYR A 39 13.27 -13.69 3.97
N GLY A 40 13.10 -13.00 5.10
CA GLY A 40 13.86 -11.78 5.39
C GLY A 40 13.51 -10.66 4.41
N GLY A 41 14.39 -9.65 4.27
CA GLY A 41 14.15 -8.51 3.39
C GLY A 41 13.30 -7.41 4.03
N ARG A 42 12.61 -6.64 3.19
CA ARG A 42 11.86 -5.44 3.61
C ARG A 42 10.59 -5.25 2.81
N SER A 43 9.48 -5.17 3.50
CA SER A 43 8.18 -4.82 2.92
C SER A 43 7.92 -3.32 2.92
N PHE A 44 7.15 -2.87 1.93
CA PHE A 44 6.75 -1.50 1.68
C PHE A 44 5.24 -1.47 1.43
N THR A 45 4.47 -1.25 2.49
CA THR A 45 3.01 -1.48 2.49
C THR A 45 2.21 -0.29 2.99
N TYR A 46 2.85 0.83 3.36
CA TYR A 46 2.13 1.98 3.88
C TYR A 46 1.32 2.66 2.78
N ILE A 47 0.00 2.59 2.90
CA ILE A 47 -0.95 3.12 1.94
C ILE A 47 -1.96 3.97 2.72
N GLY A 48 -2.09 5.26 2.43
CA GLY A 48 -3.05 6.12 3.15
C GLY A 48 -2.72 6.27 4.65
N LYS A 49 -3.72 6.18 5.53
CA LYS A 49 -3.54 6.41 6.99
C LYS A 49 -3.08 5.13 7.71
N CYS A 50 -2.20 5.28 8.70
CA CYS A 50 -1.83 4.21 9.65
C CYS A 50 -3.07 3.64 10.36
N LEU A 51 -3.13 2.31 10.49
CA LEU A 51 -4.27 1.60 11.11
C LEU A 51 -4.04 1.23 12.57
N HIS A 52 -2.84 1.43 13.14
CA HIS A 52 -2.45 0.76 14.39
C HIS A 52 -2.50 1.62 15.65
N CYS A 53 -2.39 2.94 15.53
CA CYS A 53 -2.45 3.83 16.70
C CYS A 53 -3.89 4.07 17.19
N SER A 54 -4.91 3.59 16.46
CA SER A 54 -6.33 3.91 16.68
C SER A 54 -6.51 5.43 16.83
N ASP A 55 -7.26 5.88 17.83
CA ASP A 55 -7.46 7.30 18.16
C ASP A 55 -6.37 7.89 19.06
N ASN A 56 -5.35 7.10 19.43
CA ASN A 56 -4.22 7.62 20.20
C ASN A 56 -3.30 8.46 19.31
N GLU A 57 -2.73 9.52 19.88
CA GLU A 57 -1.74 10.35 19.20
C GLU A 57 -0.57 9.51 18.66
N CYS A 58 -0.05 9.83 17.47
CA CYS A 58 1.07 9.09 16.88
C CYS A 58 2.41 9.59 17.45
N THR A 59 3.19 8.71 18.10
CA THR A 59 4.52 9.04 18.66
C THR A 59 5.52 9.58 17.63
N ARG A 60 5.37 9.18 16.36
CA ARG A 60 6.21 9.68 15.26
C ARG A 60 6.06 11.18 15.05
N ASN A 61 4.89 11.76 15.34
CA ASN A 61 4.68 13.20 15.23
C ASN A 61 5.50 13.98 16.27
N CYS A 62 5.83 13.33 17.39
CA CYS A 62 6.66 13.88 18.45
C CYS A 62 8.16 13.56 18.26
N GLY A 63 8.57 13.06 17.08
CA GLY A 63 9.95 12.67 16.81
C GLY A 63 10.40 11.37 17.49
N THR A 64 9.48 10.61 18.08
CA THR A 64 9.79 9.36 18.78
C THR A 64 9.45 8.13 17.94
N PRO A 65 10.11 6.97 18.16
CA PRO A 65 9.84 5.75 17.41
C PRO A 65 8.37 5.32 17.42
N CYS A 66 7.97 4.58 16.38
CA CYS A 66 6.62 4.00 16.31
C CYS A 66 6.41 2.98 17.44
N ARG A 67 5.20 2.95 18.02
CA ARG A 67 4.80 1.93 19.01
C ARG A 67 4.55 0.54 18.40
N HIS A 68 4.44 0.45 17.08
CA HIS A 68 4.14 -0.78 16.33
C HIS A 68 5.21 -1.05 15.26
N PRO A 69 6.50 -1.13 15.62
CA PRO A 69 7.59 -1.31 14.66
C PRO A 69 7.48 -2.63 13.88
N GLU A 70 6.82 -3.63 14.44
CA GLU A 70 6.57 -4.94 13.84
C GLU A 70 5.48 -4.92 12.76
N LYS A 71 4.62 -3.89 12.74
CA LYS A 71 3.48 -3.78 11.82
C LYS A 71 3.66 -2.68 10.78
N VAL A 72 4.24 -1.55 11.17
CA VAL A 72 4.35 -0.38 10.29
C VAL A 72 5.57 -0.53 9.37
N ARG A 73 5.34 -0.46 8.07
CA ARG A 73 6.38 -0.30 7.06
C ARG A 73 6.33 1.09 6.44
N PRO A 74 7.39 1.57 5.78
CA PRO A 74 7.32 2.77 4.95
C PRO A 74 6.51 2.52 3.68
N SER A 75 6.10 3.59 3.00
CA SER A 75 5.55 3.51 1.65
C SER A 75 6.68 3.46 0.63
N LEU A 76 6.38 3.15 -0.63
CA LEU A 76 7.38 3.16 -1.70
C LEU A 76 7.87 4.60 -1.99
N GLU A 77 6.98 5.59 -1.94
CA GLU A 77 7.29 7.01 -2.19
C GLU A 77 8.25 7.58 -1.14
N ALA A 78 8.16 7.08 0.10
CA ALA A 78 9.11 7.45 1.16
C ALA A 78 10.57 7.07 0.82
N PHE A 79 10.78 6.20 -0.17
CA PHE A 79 12.08 5.78 -0.70
C PHE A 79 12.33 6.29 -2.13
N GLY A 80 11.54 7.26 -2.60
CA GLY A 80 11.76 7.93 -3.87
C GLY A 80 11.17 7.24 -5.10
N PHE A 81 10.32 6.23 -4.92
CA PHE A 81 9.62 5.61 -6.03
C PHE A 81 8.56 6.57 -6.59
N ASP A 82 8.56 6.73 -7.91
CA ASP A 82 7.47 7.36 -8.66
C ASP A 82 6.36 6.34 -8.86
N ILE A 83 5.21 6.54 -8.20
CA ILE A 83 4.11 5.58 -8.24
C ILE A 83 3.45 5.51 -9.62
N ALA A 84 3.27 6.65 -10.29
CA ALA A 84 2.64 6.67 -11.60
C ALA A 84 3.51 5.92 -12.61
N LYS A 85 4.83 6.13 -12.58
CA LYS A 85 5.78 5.36 -13.41
C LYS A 85 5.85 3.90 -13.00
N THR A 86 5.92 3.60 -11.70
CA THR A 86 5.95 2.21 -11.20
C THR A 86 4.73 1.44 -11.71
N LEU A 87 3.54 2.03 -11.63
CA LEU A 87 2.30 1.43 -12.10
C LEU A 87 2.28 1.25 -13.63
N SER A 88 2.66 2.29 -14.38
CA SER A 88 2.61 2.23 -15.85
C SER A 88 3.69 1.31 -16.44
N GLU A 89 4.94 1.39 -15.96
CA GLU A 89 6.06 0.62 -16.52
C GLU A 89 6.05 -0.85 -16.10
N LEU A 90 5.68 -1.16 -14.84
CA LEU A 90 5.73 -2.53 -14.34
C LEU A 90 4.40 -3.28 -14.43
N PHE A 91 3.27 -2.57 -14.38
CA PHE A 91 1.95 -3.20 -14.31
C PHE A 91 1.02 -2.81 -15.46
N ASN A 92 1.44 -1.89 -16.35
CA ASN A 92 0.58 -1.34 -17.40
C ASN A 92 -0.74 -0.78 -16.85
N ILE A 93 -0.68 -0.13 -15.68
CA ILE A 93 -1.81 0.52 -15.01
C ILE A 93 -1.56 2.03 -14.99
N GLU A 94 -2.55 2.81 -15.41
CA GLU A 94 -2.52 4.26 -15.27
C GLU A 94 -2.96 4.67 -13.85
N LEU A 95 -2.29 5.66 -13.26
CA LEU A 95 -2.75 6.24 -12.00
C LEU A 95 -3.84 7.29 -12.29
N LEU A 96 -5.06 7.03 -11.81
CA LEU A 96 -6.18 7.96 -11.94
C LEU A 96 -6.37 8.80 -10.68
N TRP A 97 -6.84 10.03 -10.87
CA TRP A 97 -7.17 10.97 -9.80
C TRP A 97 -8.68 11.17 -9.69
N GLY A 98 -9.17 11.33 -8.46
CA GLY A 98 -10.55 11.75 -8.23
C GLY A 98 -10.82 13.14 -8.79
N LYS A 99 -12.06 13.38 -9.21
CA LYS A 99 -12.48 14.65 -9.82
C LYS A 99 -13.83 15.06 -9.25
N ASP A 100 -14.05 16.36 -9.03
CA ASP A 100 -15.32 16.92 -8.55
C ASP A 100 -15.83 16.26 -7.25
N GLY A 101 -14.91 15.96 -6.33
CA GLY A 101 -15.21 15.30 -5.05
C GLY A 101 -15.54 13.82 -5.14
N LYS A 102 -15.35 13.19 -6.31
CA LYS A 102 -15.68 11.79 -6.59
C LYS A 102 -14.44 10.94 -6.82
N LEU A 103 -14.57 9.64 -6.60
CA LEU A 103 -13.54 8.66 -6.89
C LEU A 103 -13.28 8.53 -8.41
N PRO A 104 -12.04 8.18 -8.80
CA PRO A 104 -11.76 7.74 -10.16
C PRO A 104 -12.48 6.41 -10.47
N GLU A 105 -12.46 6.00 -11.74
CA GLU A 105 -13.03 4.73 -12.20
C GLU A 105 -12.49 3.51 -11.43
N TYR A 106 -11.25 3.60 -10.95
CA TYR A 106 -10.65 2.61 -10.08
C TYR A 106 -9.65 3.23 -9.13
N LEU A 107 -9.51 2.60 -7.97
CA LEU A 107 -8.40 2.84 -7.05
C LEU A 107 -7.32 1.81 -7.32
N VAL A 108 -6.08 2.15 -7.03
CA VAL A 108 -4.96 1.22 -7.15
C VAL A 108 -4.08 1.32 -5.91
N LEU A 109 -3.75 0.17 -5.36
CA LEU A 109 -2.78 0.01 -4.28
C LEU A 109 -1.50 -0.57 -4.87
N VAL A 110 -0.36 0.04 -4.57
CA VAL A 110 0.95 -0.48 -4.96
C VAL A 110 1.83 -0.67 -3.73
N SER A 111 2.54 -1.79 -3.71
CA SER A 111 3.40 -2.19 -2.61
C SER A 111 4.61 -2.97 -3.12
N GLY A 112 5.63 -3.07 -2.29
CA GLY A 112 6.89 -3.76 -2.62
C GLY A 112 7.33 -4.70 -1.52
N PHE A 113 8.08 -5.73 -1.91
CA PHE A 113 8.84 -6.58 -1.00
C PHE A 113 10.21 -6.82 -1.59
N PHE A 114 11.24 -6.29 -0.95
CA PHE A 114 12.61 -6.35 -1.45
C PHE A 114 13.38 -7.37 -0.62
N HIS A 115 13.89 -8.40 -1.28
CA HIS A 115 14.64 -9.48 -0.65
C HIS A 115 15.79 -9.91 -1.56
N ASN A 116 16.79 -10.55 -0.97
CA ASN A 116 17.92 -11.14 -1.70
C ASN A 116 17.79 -12.68 -1.81
N GLU A 117 16.64 -13.24 -1.43
CA GLU A 117 16.38 -14.67 -1.57
C GLU A 117 16.19 -15.07 -3.04
N TYR A 118 17.13 -15.86 -3.56
CA TYR A 118 17.21 -16.24 -4.97
C TYR A 118 16.15 -17.27 -5.39
N GLU A 119 15.61 -18.07 -4.47
CA GLU A 119 14.63 -19.11 -4.78
C GLU A 119 13.26 -18.56 -5.21
N LEU A 120 12.92 -17.32 -4.81
CA LEU A 120 11.63 -16.69 -5.14
C LEU A 120 11.57 -16.16 -6.59
N CYS A 121 12.71 -15.92 -7.25
CA CYS A 121 12.76 -15.45 -8.64
C CYS A 121 12.26 -16.51 -9.64
N ASN A 122 12.18 -17.79 -9.25
CA ASN A 122 11.78 -18.90 -10.13
C ASN A 122 10.28 -19.24 -10.09
N ILE A 123 9.47 -18.53 -9.29
CA ILE A 123 8.04 -18.83 -9.10
C ILE A 123 7.14 -17.77 -9.77
N ALA A 124 7.72 -16.68 -10.27
CA ALA A 124 6.98 -15.55 -10.85
C ALA A 124 7.23 -15.40 -12.37
N TYR A 125 6.96 -16.45 -13.15
CA TYR A 125 6.66 -16.38 -14.58
C TYR A 125 5.68 -17.49 -14.96
#